data_AF-A0A3M1NFK9-F1
#
_entry.id   AF-A0A3M1NFK9-F1
#
_cell.length_a   1.000
_cell.length_b   1.000
_cell.length_c   1.000
_cell.angle_alpha   90.00
_cell.angle_beta   90.00
_cell.angle_gamma   90.00
#
_symmetry.space_group_name_H-M   'P 1'
#
loop_
_entity.id
_entity.type
_entity.pdbx_description
1 polymer ?
#
loop_
_entity_poly.entity_id
_entity_poly.type
_entity_poly.pdbx_seq_one_letter_code
_entity_poly.pdbx_strand_id
1 'polypeptide(L)'
;MRSLHLARQISLNQGILQQTLQLHQRDLAQYQQEMATGLRINRPSDDASGFARARKLEVITRRYDQYERSLNGAQAWVTYTQAALDDLAELFTSAYEEGVQAANDTLGAEAREALATSLEALFDEVIDVLNTRVGDEYLFAGT
;
A
#
# COMPACT_ATOMS: atom_id res chain seq x y z
N MET A 1 -12.46 -55.85 54.89
CA MET A 1 -12.99 -55.48 53.55
C MET A 1 -13.42 -54.02 53.41
N ARG A 2 -14.04 -53.36 54.42
CA ARG A 2 -14.46 -51.94 54.32
C ARG A 2 -13.31 -50.92 54.19
N SER A 3 -12.14 -51.16 54.81
CA SER A 3 -10.97 -50.26 54.74
C SER A 3 -10.31 -50.20 53.36
N LEU A 4 -10.28 -51.32 52.63
CA LEU A 4 -9.76 -51.38 51.26
C LEU A 4 -10.67 -50.62 50.26
N HIS A 5 -11.98 -50.65 50.51
CA HIS A 5 -12.96 -49.94 49.69
C HIS A 5 -12.87 -48.42 49.91
N LEU A 6 -12.69 -47.98 51.17
CA LEU A 6 -12.51 -46.57 51.52
C LEU A 6 -11.22 -45.97 50.91
N ALA A 7 -10.10 -46.69 50.98
CA ALA A 7 -8.83 -46.25 50.39
C ALA A 7 -8.92 -46.11 48.86
N ARG A 8 -9.61 -47.04 48.18
CA ARG A 8 -9.89 -46.95 46.74
C ARG A 8 -10.79 -45.76 46.42
N GLN A 9 -11.81 -45.50 47.24
CA GLN A 9 -12.73 -44.38 47.06
C GLN A 9 -12.04 -43.03 47.28
N ILE A 10 -11.15 -42.92 48.26
CA ILE A 10 -10.32 -41.72 48.50
C ILE A 10 -9.35 -41.49 47.33
N SER A 11 -8.67 -42.54 46.85
CA SER A 11 -7.77 -42.43 45.70
C SER A 11 -8.49 -42.02 44.41
N LEU A 12 -9.69 -42.57 44.15
CA LEU A 12 -10.54 -42.16 43.04
C LEU A 12 -10.97 -40.69 43.16
N ASN A 13 -11.39 -40.26 44.34
CA ASN A 13 -11.77 -38.87 44.58
C ASN A 13 -10.57 -37.91 44.43
N GLN A 14 -9.38 -38.30 44.88
CA GLN A 14 -8.15 -37.55 44.66
C GLN A 14 -7.78 -37.45 43.18
N GLY A 15 -7.93 -38.53 42.41
CA GLY A 15 -7.71 -38.52 40.96
C GLY A 15 -8.67 -37.57 40.22
N ILE A 16 -9.96 -37.61 40.58
CA ILE A 16 -10.97 -36.69 40.01
C ILE A 16 -10.64 -35.24 40.36
N LEU A 17 -10.30 -34.95 41.62
CA LEU A 17 -9.92 -33.60 42.06
C LEU A 17 -8.70 -33.05 41.29
N GLN A 18 -7.67 -33.88 41.08
CA GLN A 18 -6.50 -33.48 40.28
C GLN A 18 -6.88 -33.21 38.83
N GLN A 19 -7.74 -34.03 38.23
CA GLN A 19 -8.23 -33.82 36.87
C GLN A 19 -9.06 -32.53 36.75
N THR A 20 -9.96 -32.25 37.70
CA THR A 20 -10.76 -31.02 37.74
C THR A 20 -9.88 -29.78 37.90
N LEU A 21 -8.86 -29.82 38.77
CA LEU A 21 -7.91 -28.72 38.93
C LEU A 21 -7.15 -28.45 37.61
N GLN A 22 -6.71 -29.50 36.92
CA GLN A 22 -6.03 -29.36 35.63
C GLN A 22 -6.94 -28.73 34.56
N LEU A 23 -8.23 -29.07 34.54
CA LEU A 23 -9.20 -28.44 33.63
C LEU A 23 -9.33 -26.94 33.93
N HIS A 24 -9.55 -26.55 35.19
CA HIS A 24 -9.66 -25.14 35.56
C HIS A 24 -8.40 -24.33 35.27
N GLN A 25 -7.21 -24.89 35.47
CA GLN A 25 -5.96 -24.22 35.10
C GLN A 25 -5.87 -23.97 33.58
N ARG A 26 -6.38 -24.90 32.76
CA ARG A 26 -6.42 -24.72 31.29
C ARG A 26 -7.41 -23.64 30.88
N ASP A 27 -8.60 -23.63 31.48
CA ASP A 27 -9.61 -22.61 31.19
C ASP A 27 -9.10 -21.20 31.57
N LEU A 28 -8.46 -21.07 32.74
CA LEU A 28 -7.85 -19.81 33.16
C LEU A 28 -6.75 -19.35 32.19
N ALA A 29 -5.89 -20.25 31.73
CA ALA A 29 -4.86 -19.93 30.75
C ALA A 29 -5.47 -19.49 29.41
N GLN A 30 -6.57 -20.11 28.98
CA GLN A 30 -7.29 -19.71 27.78
C GLN A 30 -7.89 -18.31 27.94
N TYR A 31 -8.60 -18.03 29.03
CA TYR A 31 -9.17 -16.69 29.26
C TYR A 31 -8.10 -15.61 29.38
N GLN A 32 -6.97 -15.91 30.02
CA GLN A 32 -5.83 -14.98 30.05
C GLN A 32 -5.31 -14.68 28.64
N GLN A 33 -5.25 -15.69 27.77
CA GLN A 33 -4.85 -15.50 26.38
C GLN A 33 -5.87 -14.67 25.59
N GLU A 34 -7.17 -14.96 25.72
CA GLU A 34 -8.24 -14.19 25.07
C GLU A 34 -8.25 -12.73 25.55
N MET A 35 -8.03 -12.48 26.85
CA MET A 35 -7.88 -11.11 27.38
C MET A 35 -6.63 -10.42 26.87
N ALA A 36 -5.51 -11.14 26.73
CA ALA A 36 -4.25 -10.56 26.26
C ALA A 36 -4.28 -10.23 24.75
N THR A 37 -4.94 -11.05 23.94
CA THR A 37 -5.02 -10.85 22.48
C THR A 37 -6.27 -10.08 22.06
N GLY A 38 -7.30 -10.04 22.89
CA GLY A 38 -8.63 -9.54 22.52
C GLY A 38 -9.38 -10.43 21.54
N LEU A 39 -8.82 -11.60 21.17
CA LEU A 39 -9.40 -12.51 20.19
C LEU A 39 -10.03 -13.69 20.90
N ARG A 40 -11.27 -14.03 20.52
CA ARG A 40 -11.95 -15.25 20.96
C ARG A 40 -11.35 -16.53 20.36
N ILE A 41 -10.83 -16.47 19.13
CA ILE A 41 -10.21 -17.60 18.44
C ILE A 41 -8.76 -17.25 18.20
N ASN A 42 -7.84 -17.91 18.91
CA ASN A 42 -6.42 -17.60 18.82
C ASN A 42 -5.63 -18.68 18.08
N ARG A 43 -6.10 -19.92 18.15
CA ARG A 43 -5.40 -21.08 17.59
C ARG A 43 -6.37 -21.93 16.77
N PRO A 44 -5.87 -22.71 15.79
CA PRO A 44 -6.70 -23.66 15.05
C PRO A 44 -7.40 -24.70 15.95
N SER A 45 -6.83 -25.00 17.13
CA SER A 45 -7.39 -25.92 18.12
C SER A 45 -8.69 -25.42 18.75
N ASP A 46 -8.94 -24.10 18.74
CA ASP A 46 -10.06 -23.49 19.46
C ASP A 46 -11.34 -23.56 18.60
N ASP A 47 -11.21 -23.27 17.30
CA ASP A 47 -12.23 -23.50 16.25
C ASP A 47 -11.53 -23.51 14.90
N ALA A 48 -11.26 -24.69 14.35
CA ALA A 48 -10.56 -24.84 13.07
C ALA A 48 -11.30 -24.12 11.92
N SER A 49 -12.64 -24.14 11.93
CA SER A 49 -13.46 -23.53 10.88
C SER A 49 -13.46 -22.00 10.97
N GLY A 50 -13.60 -21.46 12.18
CA GLY A 50 -13.58 -20.04 12.47
C GLY A 50 -12.19 -19.44 12.25
N PHE A 51 -11.14 -20.14 12.70
CA PHE A 51 -9.76 -19.75 12.48
C PHE A 51 -9.42 -19.70 10.98
N ALA A 52 -9.82 -20.72 10.20
CA ALA A 52 -9.58 -20.72 8.75
C ALA A 52 -10.29 -19.55 8.04
N ARG A 53 -11.54 -19.24 8.41
CA ARG A 53 -12.26 -18.06 7.88
C ARG A 53 -11.58 -16.75 8.26
N ALA A 54 -11.17 -16.59 9.51
CA ALA A 54 -10.47 -15.40 9.99
C ALA A 54 -9.14 -15.19 9.26
N ARG A 55 -8.33 -16.24 9.11
CA ARG A 55 -7.07 -16.20 8.35
C ARG A 55 -7.28 -15.87 6.88
N LYS A 56 -8.35 -16.39 6.25
CA LYS A 56 -8.71 -16.04 4.88
C LYS A 56 -9.04 -14.54 4.76
N LEU A 57 -9.83 -14.01 5.70
CA LEU A 57 -10.18 -12.60 5.71
C LEU A 57 -8.94 -11.72 5.91
N GLU A 58 -8.03 -12.08 6.81
CA GLU A 58 -6.77 -11.36 7.02
C GLU A 58 -5.87 -11.35 5.77
N VAL A 59 -5.83 -12.45 5.02
CA VAL A 59 -5.13 -12.48 3.72
C VAL A 59 -5.80 -11.54 2.72
N ILE A 60 -7.14 -11.51 2.68
CA ILE A 60 -7.89 -10.61 1.81
C ILE A 60 -7.61 -9.15 2.19
N THR A 61 -7.69 -8.78 3.47
CA THR A 61 -7.38 -7.42 3.95
C THR A 61 -5.96 -7.01 3.55
N ARG A 62 -4.96 -7.86 3.79
CA ARG A 62 -3.57 -7.56 3.38
C ARG A 62 -3.41 -7.36 1.87
N ARG A 63 -4.20 -8.07 1.05
CA ARG A 63 -4.23 -7.85 -0.41
C ARG A 63 -4.88 -6.51 -0.75
N TYR A 64 -5.97 -6.15 -0.09
CA TYR A 64 -6.59 -4.83 -0.25
C TYR A 64 -5.63 -3.70 0.15
N ASP A 65 -4.91 -3.82 1.26
CA ASP A 65 -3.91 -2.82 1.68
C ASP A 65 -2.80 -2.65 0.63
N GLN A 66 -2.42 -3.73 -0.05
CA GLN A 66 -1.44 -3.67 -1.14
C GLN A 66 -2.05 -3.02 -2.40
N TYR A 67 -3.30 -3.33 -2.74
CA TYR A 67 -3.99 -2.69 -3.86
C TYR A 67 -4.17 -1.20 -3.63
N GLU A 68 -4.51 -0.78 -2.42
CA GLU A 68 -4.62 0.64 -2.07
C GLU A 68 -3.30 1.38 -2.28
N ARG A 69 -2.18 0.80 -1.83
CA ARG A 69 -0.84 1.37 -2.09
C ARG A 69 -0.53 1.47 -3.57
N SER A 70 -0.83 0.42 -4.33
CA SER A 70 -0.64 0.41 -5.78
C SER A 70 -1.50 1.44 -6.50
N LEU A 71 -2.77 1.60 -6.09
CA LEU A 71 -3.67 2.62 -6.63
C LEU A 71 -3.20 4.04 -6.28
N ASN A 72 -2.74 4.27 -5.07
CA ASN A 72 -2.17 5.57 -4.68
C ASN A 72 -0.93 5.91 -5.52
N GLY A 73 -0.05 4.92 -5.78
CA GLY A 73 1.08 5.10 -6.69
C GLY A 73 0.65 5.41 -8.12
N ALA A 74 -0.32 4.68 -8.66
CA ALA A 74 -0.86 4.93 -10.01
C ALA A 74 -1.54 6.30 -10.12
N GLN A 75 -2.29 6.71 -9.09
CA GLN A 75 -2.93 8.02 -9.05
C GLN A 75 -1.89 9.15 -9.04
N ALA A 76 -0.85 9.01 -8.23
CA ALA A 76 0.26 9.97 -8.21
C ALA A 76 0.92 10.06 -9.59
N TRP A 77 1.19 8.91 -10.23
CA TRP A 77 1.75 8.86 -11.58
C TRP A 77 0.89 9.63 -12.58
N VAL A 78 -0.42 9.35 -12.63
CA VAL A 78 -1.36 10.04 -13.51
C VAL A 78 -1.39 11.54 -13.24
N THR A 79 -1.37 11.97 -11.98
CA THR A 79 -1.35 13.39 -11.62
C THR A 79 -0.08 14.09 -12.11
N TYR A 80 1.10 13.47 -11.96
CA TYR A 80 2.35 14.03 -12.48
C TYR A 80 2.36 14.04 -14.01
N THR A 81 1.88 12.97 -14.65
CA THR A 81 1.72 12.91 -16.11
C THR A 81 0.84 14.04 -16.60
N GLN A 82 -0.29 14.29 -15.94
CA GLN A 82 -1.21 15.35 -16.34
C GLN A 82 -0.57 16.74 -16.20
N ALA A 83 0.07 17.03 -15.06
CA ALA A 83 0.77 18.30 -14.86
C ALA A 83 1.81 18.55 -15.95
N ALA A 84 2.64 17.55 -16.25
CA ALA A 84 3.67 17.71 -17.27
C ALA A 84 3.08 17.82 -18.70
N LEU A 85 1.93 17.19 -18.99
CA LEU A 85 1.22 17.39 -20.26
C LEU A 85 0.63 18.80 -20.37
N ASP A 86 0.14 19.36 -19.27
CA ASP A 86 -0.35 20.74 -19.22
C ASP A 86 0.81 21.73 -19.47
N ASP A 87 1.96 21.53 -18.82
CA ASP A 87 3.18 22.33 -19.07
C ASP A 87 3.63 22.25 -20.54
N LEU A 88 3.65 21.04 -21.13
CA LEU A 88 3.98 20.84 -22.54
C LEU A 88 2.99 21.56 -23.47
N ALA A 89 1.69 21.56 -23.15
CA ALA A 89 0.68 22.24 -23.94
C ALA A 89 0.89 23.77 -23.95
N GLU A 90 1.27 24.35 -22.81
CA GLU A 90 1.62 25.77 -22.71
C GLU A 90 2.87 26.09 -23.53
N LEU A 91 3.94 25.30 -23.40
CA LEU A 91 5.18 25.47 -24.17
C LEU A 91 4.93 25.39 -25.69
N PHE A 92 4.14 24.43 -26.16
CA PHE A 92 3.79 24.33 -27.58
C PHE A 92 2.96 25.52 -28.06
N THR A 93 2.10 26.06 -27.22
CA THR A 93 1.32 27.26 -27.54
C THR A 93 2.24 28.47 -27.71
N SER A 94 3.17 28.68 -26.78
CA SER A 94 4.16 29.76 -26.87
C SER A 94 5.08 29.61 -28.09
N ALA A 95 5.59 28.39 -28.35
CA ALA A 95 6.42 28.12 -29.51
C ALA A 95 5.67 28.38 -30.83
N TYR A 96 4.36 28.06 -30.89
CA TYR A 96 3.54 28.38 -32.05
C TYR A 96 3.36 29.89 -32.24
N GLU A 97 3.08 30.64 -31.17
CA GLU A 97 2.95 32.10 -31.22
C GLU A 97 4.23 32.77 -31.71
N GLU A 98 5.39 32.38 -31.17
CA GLU A 98 6.71 32.87 -31.59
C GLU A 98 7.03 32.48 -33.04
N GLY A 99 6.70 31.27 -33.45
CA GLY A 99 6.88 30.81 -34.83
C GLY A 99 6.05 31.63 -35.84
N VAL A 100 4.81 31.97 -35.49
CA VAL A 100 3.97 32.85 -36.30
C VAL A 100 4.54 34.26 -36.35
N GLN A 101 5.09 34.77 -35.25
CA GLN A 101 5.74 36.08 -35.21
C GLN A 101 7.02 36.11 -36.07
N ALA A 102 7.82 35.04 -36.02
CA ALA A 102 9.04 34.90 -36.81
C ALA A 102 8.76 34.80 -38.32
N ALA A 103 7.59 34.27 -38.70
CA ALA A 103 7.13 34.19 -40.09
C ALA A 103 6.68 35.53 -40.70
N ASN A 104 6.68 36.62 -39.93
CA ASN A 104 6.33 37.94 -40.43
C ASN A 104 7.51 38.57 -41.21
N ASP A 105 7.37 38.72 -42.52
CA ASP A 105 8.40 39.28 -43.43
C ASP A 105 8.83 40.72 -43.11
N THR A 106 8.03 41.45 -42.32
CA THR A 106 8.37 42.82 -41.89
C THR A 106 9.34 42.88 -40.71
N LEU A 107 9.63 41.75 -40.05
CA LEU A 107 10.61 41.68 -38.97
C LEU A 107 12.03 41.80 -39.51
N GLY A 108 12.85 42.63 -38.85
CA GLY A 108 14.30 42.72 -39.13
C GLY A 108 15.04 41.43 -38.79
N ALA A 109 16.23 41.24 -39.38
CA ALA A 109 17.07 40.05 -39.17
C ALA A 109 17.43 39.83 -37.68
N GLU A 110 17.79 40.89 -36.97
CA GLU A 110 18.16 40.84 -35.55
C GLU A 110 16.98 40.39 -34.65
N ALA A 111 15.76 40.82 -34.97
CA ALA A 111 14.56 40.39 -34.26
C ALA A 111 14.21 38.91 -34.55
N ARG A 112 14.47 38.44 -35.79
CA ARG A 112 14.31 37.02 -36.15
C ARG A 112 15.33 36.13 -35.44
N GLU A 113 16.56 36.59 -35.28
CA GLU A 113 17.61 35.87 -34.54
C GLU A 113 17.28 35.76 -33.05
N ALA A 114 16.72 36.82 -32.44
CA ALA A 114 16.23 36.78 -31.07
C ALA A 114 15.09 35.77 -30.87
N LEU A 115 14.12 35.73 -31.79
CA LEU A 115 13.03 34.73 -31.76
C LEU A 115 13.56 33.30 -31.96
N ALA A 116 14.56 33.10 -32.83
CA ALA A 116 15.16 31.78 -33.00
C ALA A 116 15.83 31.29 -31.71
N THR A 117 16.54 32.17 -31.00
CA THR A 117 17.15 31.86 -29.70
C THR A 117 16.09 31.52 -28.65
N SER A 118 14.96 32.22 -28.65
CA SER A 118 13.84 31.95 -27.73
C SER A 118 13.19 30.59 -28.02
N LEU A 119 12.96 30.27 -29.30
CA LEU A 119 12.46 28.96 -29.73
C LEU A 119 13.40 27.81 -29.36
N GLU A 120 14.72 28.01 -29.45
CA GLU A 120 15.70 27.03 -28.97
C GLU A 120 15.57 26.81 -27.46
N ALA A 121 15.40 27.88 -26.67
CA ALA A 121 15.18 27.75 -25.22
C ALA A 121 13.87 27.02 -24.89
N LEU A 122 12.77 27.30 -25.61
CA LEU A 122 11.50 26.58 -25.46
C LEU A 122 11.63 25.09 -25.81
N PHE A 123 12.44 24.77 -26.81
CA PHE A 123 12.72 23.38 -27.16
C PHE A 123 13.48 22.65 -26.04
N ASP A 124 14.50 23.28 -25.48
CA ASP A 124 15.24 22.73 -24.34
C ASP A 124 14.32 22.50 -23.13
N GLU A 125 13.40 23.43 -22.85
CA GLU A 125 12.43 23.28 -21.77
C GLU A 125 11.45 22.13 -22.00
N VAL A 126 11.01 21.90 -23.24
CA VAL A 126 10.21 20.71 -23.61
C VAL A 126 10.98 19.41 -23.31
N ILE A 127 12.27 19.36 -23.64
CA ILE A 127 13.12 18.20 -23.34
C ILE A 127 13.24 17.97 -21.83
N ASP A 128 13.36 19.04 -21.04
CA ASP A 128 13.43 18.96 -19.59
C ASP A 128 12.12 18.40 -18.99
N VAL A 129 10.96 18.88 -19.46
CA VAL A 129 9.66 18.38 -19.00
C VAL A 129 9.48 16.89 -19.36
N LEU A 130 9.89 16.47 -20.55
CA LEU A 130 9.86 15.05 -20.96
C LEU A 130 10.77 14.16 -20.10
N ASN A 131 11.86 14.73 -19.58
CA ASN A 131 12.80 14.06 -18.70
C ASN A 131 12.45 14.15 -17.20
N THR A 132 11.24 14.63 -16.87
CA THR A 132 10.75 14.67 -15.48
C THR A 132 10.80 13.28 -14.83
N ARG A 133 11.26 13.25 -13.58
CA ARG A 133 11.41 12.02 -12.79
C ARG A 133 10.43 11.97 -11.63
N VAL A 134 9.82 10.82 -11.42
CA VAL A 134 8.96 10.52 -10.28
C VAL A 134 9.56 9.35 -9.52
N GLY A 135 10.22 9.65 -8.39
CA GLY A 135 11.06 8.67 -7.69
C GLY A 135 12.28 8.28 -8.53
N ASP A 136 12.45 6.99 -8.78
CA ASP A 136 13.59 6.46 -9.56
C ASP A 136 13.26 6.29 -11.06
N GLU A 137 12.02 6.56 -11.47
CA GLU A 137 11.54 6.33 -12.84
C GLU A 137 11.28 7.63 -13.60
N TYR A 138 11.52 7.60 -14.91
CA TYR A 138 11.16 8.69 -15.82
C TYR A 138 9.68 8.65 -16.16
N LEU A 139 9.05 9.83 -16.20
CA LEU A 139 7.61 9.97 -16.41
C LEU A 139 7.15 9.57 -17.82
N PHE A 140 7.91 9.92 -18.87
CA PHE A 140 7.54 9.72 -20.28
C PHE A 140 8.49 8.82 -21.10
N ALA A 141 9.31 8.02 -20.42
CA ALA A 141 10.46 7.30 -20.98
C ALA A 141 11.64 8.24 -21.29
N GLY A 142 12.60 8.28 -20.36
CA GLY A 142 13.87 8.96 -20.58
C GLY A 142 14.75 8.17 -21.53
N THR A 143 15.03 8.73 -22.70
CA THR A 143 16.21 8.43 -23.53
C THR A 143 16.80 9.72 -24.02
#